data_AF-A0A1V5S614-F1
#
_entry.id   AF-A0A1V5S614-F1
#
_cell.length_a   1.000
_cell.length_b   1.000
_cell.length_c   1.000
_cell.angle_alpha   90.00
_cell.angle_beta   90.00
_cell.angle_gamma   90.00
#
_symmetry.space_group_name_H-M   'P 1'
#
loop_
_entity.id
_entity.type
_entity.pdbx_description
1 polymer ?
#
loop_
_entity_poly.entity_id
_entity_poly.type
_entity_poly.pdbx_seq_one_letter_code
_entity_poly.pdbx_strand_id
1 'polypeptide(L)'
;MSVIKKIVIILLSFSLSVLIALTAVLSVTAATIMNSKYAVKALEGSQFGEIELDRIREHFISYGSAGNVEEAFFIKYFEKNISAKTVTDDMAKTVRALYANEDISGEKYFFDALHLALNEYAEEMYMDVEDTDIAHGIKQFTGDLIELYRRYVSIPYASSIAPQLKSLKSLLPIVTFALAFLSIACAAVIFFSFRKKAIPLSYIGASLGGAGLMLISFPLIVLITRQAEKFTLTDEAFRSFFIELINGFTGSLIVCGAVLLAAFIIICLGILSRLKASPSPDK
;
A
#
# COMPACT_ATOMS: atom_id res chain seq x y z
N MET A 1 -18.56 38.08 25.95
CA MET A 1 -18.30 37.57 24.58
C MET A 1 -19.63 37.56 23.85
N SER A 2 -19.76 38.26 22.73
CA SER A 2 -21.02 38.33 21.98
C SER A 2 -21.39 36.95 21.41
N VAL A 3 -22.69 36.70 21.23
CA VAL A 3 -23.23 35.46 20.64
C VAL A 3 -22.58 35.18 19.28
N ILE A 4 -22.41 36.23 18.46
CA ILE A 4 -21.76 36.17 17.15
C ILE A 4 -20.34 35.60 17.25
N LYS A 5 -19.52 36.07 18.21
CA LYS A 5 -18.14 35.59 18.38
C LYS A 5 -18.10 34.12 18.80
N LYS A 6 -19.10 33.61 19.53
CA LYS A 6 -19.18 32.18 19.90
C LYS A 6 -19.50 31.32 18.69
N ILE A 7 -20.47 31.73 17.87
CA ILE A 7 -20.86 31.01 16.65
C ILE A 7 -19.68 30.90 15.68
N VAL A 8 -18.97 32.01 15.45
CA VAL A 8 -17.79 32.03 14.56
C VAL A 8 -16.71 31.05 15.03
N ILE A 9 -16.46 30.96 16.34
CA ILE A 9 -15.43 30.07 16.88
C ILE A 9 -15.85 28.60 16.83
N ILE A 10 -17.13 28.29 17.02
CA ILE A 10 -17.66 26.94 16.84
C ILE A 10 -17.49 26.51 15.37
N LEU A 11 -17.88 27.36 14.42
CA LEU A 11 -17.70 27.09 12.99
C LEU A 11 -16.22 26.93 12.63
N LEU A 12 -15.34 27.76 13.19
CA LEU A 12 -13.90 27.66 12.97
C LEU A 12 -13.32 26.37 13.56
N SER A 13 -13.81 25.92 14.71
CA SER A 13 -13.41 24.65 15.34
C SER A 13 -13.89 23.45 14.52
N PHE A 14 -15.09 23.52 13.95
CA PHE A 14 -15.60 22.52 13.02
C PHE A 14 -14.74 22.46 11.74
N SER A 15 -14.47 23.61 11.13
CA SER A 15 -13.58 23.70 9.96
C SER A 15 -12.19 23.13 10.26
N LEU A 16 -11.62 23.48 11.42
CA LEU A 16 -10.35 22.94 11.89
C LEU A 16 -10.37 21.40 12.01
N SER A 17 -11.48 20.81 12.48
CA SER A 17 -11.61 19.35 12.57
C SER A 17 -11.55 18.68 11.19
N VAL A 18 -12.21 19.27 10.20
CA VAL A 18 -12.21 18.78 8.81
C VAL A 18 -10.82 18.90 8.20
N LEU A 19 -10.14 20.04 8.42
CA LEU A 19 -8.79 20.25 7.91
C LEU A 19 -7.78 19.25 8.52
N ILE A 20 -7.83 19.02 9.84
CA ILE A 20 -6.99 18.03 10.51
C ILE A 20 -7.25 16.63 9.97
N ALA A 21 -8.52 16.25 9.82
CA ALA A 21 -8.90 14.94 9.27
C ALA A 21 -8.35 14.77 7.84
N LEU A 22 -8.51 15.79 6.98
CA LEU A 22 -8.03 15.74 5.60
C LEU A 22 -6.49 15.66 5.53
N THR A 23 -5.79 16.46 6.33
CA THR A 23 -4.32 16.38 6.45
C THR A 23 -3.88 15.00 6.91
N ALA A 24 -4.57 14.39 7.88
CA ALA A 24 -4.26 13.05 8.36
C ALA A 24 -4.49 11.99 7.28
N VAL A 25 -5.61 12.03 6.55
CA VAL A 25 -5.87 11.12 5.43
C VAL A 25 -4.75 11.22 4.40
N LEU A 26 -4.40 12.43 3.95
CA LEU A 26 -3.34 12.62 2.96
C LEU A 26 -1.98 12.14 3.47
N SER A 27 -1.67 12.38 4.74
CA SER A 27 -0.42 11.92 5.37
C SER A 27 -0.36 10.39 5.43
N VAL A 28 -1.45 9.72 5.78
CA VAL A 28 -1.54 8.26 5.79
C VAL A 28 -1.43 7.70 4.38
N THR A 29 -2.10 8.31 3.39
CA THR A 29 -1.96 7.94 1.96
C THR A 29 -0.51 8.08 1.49
N ALA A 30 0.19 9.16 1.90
CA ALA A 30 1.61 9.36 1.61
C ALA A 30 2.48 8.22 2.15
N ALA A 31 2.20 7.81 3.39
CA ALA A 31 2.99 6.83 4.11
C ALA A 31 2.70 5.39 3.67
N THR A 32 1.53 5.13 3.10
CA THR A 32 1.06 3.80 2.70
C THR A 32 1.02 3.64 1.19
N ILE A 33 -0.10 3.97 0.53
CA ILE A 33 -0.36 3.75 -0.90
C ILE A 33 0.68 4.43 -1.80
N MET A 34 1.26 5.57 -1.38
CA MET A 34 2.30 6.26 -2.16
C MET A 34 3.74 5.82 -1.83
N ASN A 35 3.91 4.83 -0.95
CA ASN A 35 5.20 4.36 -0.47
C ASN A 35 5.50 2.94 -0.96
N SER A 36 6.58 2.79 -1.74
CA SER A 36 6.99 1.49 -2.27
C SER A 36 7.32 0.47 -1.19
N LYS A 37 7.89 0.90 -0.06
CA LYS A 37 8.21 -0.01 1.06
C LYS A 37 6.95 -0.59 1.68
N TYR A 38 5.89 0.22 1.77
CA TYR A 38 4.61 -0.25 2.28
C TYR A 38 3.95 -1.21 1.30
N ALA A 39 3.95 -0.89 0.00
CA ALA A 39 3.41 -1.78 -1.03
C ALA A 39 4.15 -3.14 -1.07
N VAL A 40 5.48 -3.14 -0.98
CA VAL A 40 6.27 -4.39 -0.89
C VAL A 40 5.92 -5.17 0.37
N LYS A 41 5.76 -4.51 1.52
CA LYS A 41 5.37 -5.19 2.76
C LYS A 41 3.96 -5.80 2.68
N ALA A 42 3.03 -5.12 2.02
CA ALA A 42 1.69 -5.66 1.76
C ALA A 42 1.73 -6.86 0.81
N LEU A 43 2.63 -6.85 -0.17
CA LEU A 43 2.87 -8.00 -1.05
C LEU A 43 3.41 -9.20 -0.28
N GLU A 44 4.41 -8.99 0.58
CA GLU A 44 4.97 -10.03 1.46
C GLU A 44 3.95 -10.62 2.45
N GLY A 45 2.98 -9.81 2.89
CA GLY A 45 1.87 -10.26 3.75
C GLY A 45 0.72 -10.94 3.02
N SER A 46 0.71 -10.90 1.68
CA SER A 46 -0.35 -11.46 0.84
C SER A 46 -0.04 -12.89 0.39
N GLN A 47 -1.03 -13.58 -0.18
CA GLN A 47 -0.85 -14.90 -0.79
C GLN A 47 -0.39 -14.83 -2.25
N PHE A 48 0.09 -13.67 -2.71
CA PHE A 48 0.47 -13.44 -4.11
C PHE A 48 1.44 -14.51 -4.63
N GLY A 49 2.56 -14.72 -3.94
CA GLY A 49 3.60 -15.65 -4.39
C GLY A 49 3.13 -17.11 -4.47
N GLU A 50 2.26 -17.54 -3.56
CA GLU A 50 1.73 -18.92 -3.57
C GLU A 50 0.77 -19.14 -4.75
N ILE A 51 -0.19 -18.21 -4.93
CA ILE A 51 -1.18 -18.28 -6.01
C ILE A 51 -0.49 -18.19 -7.38
N GLU A 52 0.49 -17.30 -7.54
CA GLU A 52 1.22 -17.17 -8.80
C GLU A 52 2.17 -18.33 -9.06
N LEU A 53 2.80 -18.90 -8.03
CA LEU A 53 3.65 -20.07 -8.21
C LEU A 53 2.88 -21.24 -8.81
N ASP A 54 1.67 -21.51 -8.31
CA ASP A 54 0.83 -22.60 -8.80
C ASP A 54 0.37 -22.34 -10.25
N ARG A 55 -0.01 -21.10 -10.59
CA ARG A 55 -0.40 -20.72 -11.96
C ARG A 55 0.75 -20.75 -12.96
N ILE A 56 1.92 -20.26 -12.56
CA ILE A 56 3.15 -20.36 -13.35
C ILE A 56 3.48 -21.83 -13.60
N ARG A 57 3.40 -22.70 -12.57
CA ARG A 57 3.65 -24.14 -12.70
C ARG A 57 2.69 -24.78 -13.71
N GLU A 58 1.39 -24.56 -13.55
CA GLU A 58 0.36 -25.12 -14.44
C GLU A 58 0.58 -24.71 -15.90
N HIS A 59 0.85 -23.43 -16.15
CA HIS A 59 1.08 -22.93 -17.50
C HIS A 59 2.42 -23.39 -18.09
N PHE A 60 3.47 -23.55 -17.27
CA PHE A 60 4.75 -24.12 -17.72
C PHE A 60 4.58 -25.57 -18.15
N ILE A 61 3.87 -26.39 -17.35
CA ILE A 61 3.57 -27.78 -17.68
C ILE A 61 2.72 -27.86 -18.95
N SER A 62 1.67 -27.03 -19.07
CA SER A 62 0.82 -27.02 -20.26
C SER A 62 1.59 -26.60 -21.52
N TYR A 63 2.45 -25.58 -21.43
CA TYR A 63 3.26 -25.12 -22.56
C TYR A 63 4.33 -26.16 -22.94
N GLY A 64 5.00 -26.74 -21.94
CA GLY A 64 6.00 -27.78 -22.17
C GLY A 64 5.43 -29.08 -22.72
N SER A 65 4.22 -29.46 -22.32
CA SER A 65 3.52 -30.61 -22.92
C SER A 65 3.28 -30.42 -24.41
N ALA A 66 2.99 -29.19 -24.86
CA ALA A 66 2.89 -28.89 -26.29
C ALA A 66 4.24 -28.98 -27.03
N GLY A 67 5.35 -28.80 -26.31
CA GLY A 67 6.72 -28.97 -26.79
C GLY A 67 7.35 -30.34 -26.53
N ASN A 68 6.57 -31.35 -26.12
CA ASN A 68 7.03 -32.69 -25.72
C ASN A 68 8.03 -32.74 -24.54
N VAL A 69 7.98 -31.74 -23.65
CA VAL A 69 8.72 -31.77 -22.37
C VAL A 69 7.83 -32.39 -21.31
N GLU A 70 8.34 -33.40 -20.61
CA GLU A 70 7.57 -34.12 -19.58
C GLU A 70 7.27 -33.23 -18.37
N GLU A 71 6.11 -33.43 -17.76
CA GLU A 71 5.70 -32.75 -16.53
C GLU A 71 6.73 -32.92 -15.39
N ALA A 72 7.32 -34.12 -15.28
CA ALA A 72 8.31 -34.44 -14.25
C ALA A 72 9.54 -33.52 -14.29
N PHE A 73 9.95 -33.05 -15.48
CA PHE A 73 11.02 -32.07 -15.62
C PHE A 73 10.67 -30.76 -14.92
N PHE A 74 9.46 -30.23 -15.17
CA PHE A 74 9.02 -28.97 -14.56
C PHE A 74 8.85 -29.11 -13.05
N ILE A 75 8.30 -30.22 -12.55
CA ILE A 75 8.20 -30.45 -11.09
C ILE A 75 9.58 -30.33 -10.43
N LYS A 76 10.58 -31.06 -10.95
CA LYS A 76 11.96 -31.04 -10.45
C LYS A 76 12.62 -29.66 -10.58
N TYR A 77 12.34 -28.95 -11.68
CA TYR A 77 12.86 -27.60 -11.90
C TYR A 77 12.31 -26.60 -10.87
N PHE A 78 11.00 -26.62 -10.62
CA PHE A 78 10.35 -25.72 -9.67
C PHE A 78 10.80 -26.01 -8.23
N GLU A 79 10.87 -27.27 -7.81
CA GLU A 79 11.35 -27.64 -6.46
C GLU A 79 12.74 -27.09 -6.14
N LYS A 80 13.63 -27.03 -7.14
CA LYS A 80 15.01 -26.58 -6.96
C LYS A 80 15.19 -25.08 -7.15
N ASN A 81 14.45 -24.45 -8.07
CA ASN A 81 14.79 -23.12 -8.59
C ASN A 81 13.72 -22.04 -8.35
N ILE A 82 12.45 -22.39 -8.11
CA ILE A 82 11.36 -21.41 -7.95
C ILE A 82 10.59 -21.68 -6.65
N SER A 83 10.51 -20.65 -5.82
CA SER A 83 9.65 -20.67 -4.63
C SER A 83 8.66 -19.52 -4.68
N ALA A 84 7.57 -19.60 -3.90
CA ALA A 84 6.62 -18.51 -3.74
C ALA A 84 7.32 -17.22 -3.27
N LYS A 85 8.36 -17.36 -2.44
CA LYS A 85 9.19 -16.24 -2.01
C LYS A 85 9.95 -15.60 -3.17
N THR A 86 10.52 -16.40 -4.07
CA THR A 86 11.21 -15.90 -5.27
C THR A 86 10.26 -15.08 -6.14
N VAL A 87 9.06 -15.60 -6.40
CA VAL A 87 8.01 -14.91 -7.17
C VAL A 87 7.60 -13.59 -6.51
N THR A 88 7.40 -13.60 -5.19
CA THR A 88 7.13 -12.37 -4.40
C THR A 88 8.28 -11.37 -4.46
N ASP A 89 9.54 -11.81 -4.37
CA ASP A 89 10.71 -10.95 -4.41
C ASP A 89 10.90 -10.30 -5.79
N ASP A 90 10.64 -11.03 -6.87
CA ASP A 90 10.68 -10.52 -8.24
C ASP A 90 9.54 -9.51 -8.48
N MET A 91 8.32 -9.82 -8.07
CA MET A 91 7.22 -8.86 -8.08
C MET A 91 7.52 -7.63 -7.21
N ALA A 92 8.20 -7.78 -6.07
CA ALA A 92 8.63 -6.65 -5.25
C ALA A 92 9.62 -5.73 -5.98
N LYS A 93 10.50 -6.27 -6.86
CA LYS A 93 11.34 -5.44 -7.74
C LYS A 93 10.48 -4.67 -8.73
N THR A 94 9.49 -5.31 -9.35
CA THR A 94 8.52 -4.69 -10.25
C THR A 94 7.77 -3.54 -9.56
N VAL A 95 7.28 -3.76 -8.34
CA VAL A 95 6.63 -2.72 -7.52
C VAL A 95 7.60 -1.57 -7.25
N ARG A 96 8.85 -1.82 -6.85
CA ARG A 96 9.82 -0.75 -6.60
C ARG A 96 10.08 0.08 -7.85
N ALA A 97 10.27 -0.57 -9.00
CA ALA A 97 10.49 0.08 -10.29
C ALA A 97 9.29 0.95 -10.71
N LEU A 98 8.06 0.46 -10.49
CA LEU A 98 6.83 1.24 -10.74
C LEU A 98 6.83 2.57 -9.97
N TYR A 99 7.22 2.54 -8.69
CA TYR A 99 7.27 3.74 -7.83
C TYR A 99 8.48 4.64 -8.11
N ALA A 100 9.54 4.11 -8.72
CA ALA A 100 10.70 4.83 -9.21
C ALA A 100 10.50 5.39 -10.63
N ASN A 101 9.48 4.90 -11.35
CA ASN A 101 9.26 5.15 -12.78
C ASN A 101 10.48 4.70 -13.61
N GLU A 102 11.04 3.56 -13.23
CA GLU A 102 12.16 2.88 -13.89
C GLU A 102 11.64 1.63 -14.62
N ASP A 103 12.34 1.25 -15.68
CA ASP A 103 12.04 0.02 -16.41
C ASP A 103 12.73 -1.16 -15.73
N ILE A 104 12.05 -2.31 -15.68
CA ILE A 104 12.54 -3.48 -14.96
C ILE A 104 13.38 -4.31 -15.93
N SER A 105 14.66 -3.97 -16.04
CA SER A 105 15.65 -4.79 -16.76
C SER A 105 16.54 -5.51 -15.75
N GLY A 106 16.18 -6.72 -15.32
CA GLY A 106 17.03 -7.42 -14.35
C GLY A 106 16.60 -8.82 -13.95
N GLU A 107 16.58 -9.78 -14.89
CA GLU A 107 16.31 -11.20 -14.55
C GLU A 107 17.22 -12.19 -15.27
N LYS A 108 18.46 -11.81 -15.61
CA LYS A 108 19.35 -12.66 -16.42
C LYS A 108 19.68 -14.02 -15.76
N TYR A 109 19.89 -14.04 -14.43
CA TYR A 109 20.43 -15.22 -13.73
C TYR A 109 19.46 -16.41 -13.60
N PHE A 110 18.16 -16.15 -13.42
CA PHE A 110 17.17 -17.23 -13.27
C PHE A 110 16.95 -17.98 -14.60
N PHE A 111 17.04 -17.24 -15.70
CA PHE A 111 16.76 -17.76 -17.03
C PHE A 111 17.95 -18.49 -17.67
N ASP A 112 19.17 -18.15 -17.25
CA ASP A 112 20.36 -18.94 -17.58
C ASP A 112 20.27 -20.36 -16.96
N ALA A 113 19.68 -20.51 -15.77
CA ALA A 113 19.47 -21.81 -15.11
C ALA A 113 18.38 -22.65 -15.79
N LEU A 114 17.30 -22.01 -16.28
CA LEU A 114 16.27 -22.68 -17.07
C LEU A 114 16.83 -23.21 -18.40
N HIS A 115 17.61 -22.36 -19.08
CA HIS A 115 18.27 -22.74 -20.33
C HIS A 115 19.24 -23.91 -20.12
N LEU A 116 20.03 -23.89 -19.04
CA LEU A 116 20.94 -24.98 -18.71
C LEU A 116 20.17 -26.28 -18.41
N ALA A 117 19.10 -26.21 -17.61
CA ALA A 117 18.29 -27.38 -17.29
C ALA A 117 17.61 -27.99 -18.54
N LEU A 118 17.15 -27.15 -19.48
CA LEU A 118 16.57 -27.62 -20.74
C LEU A 118 17.63 -28.25 -21.66
N ASN A 119 18.86 -27.73 -21.68
CA ASN A 119 19.96 -28.36 -22.39
C ASN A 119 20.32 -29.74 -21.79
N GLU A 120 20.44 -29.84 -20.46
CA GLU A 120 20.69 -31.11 -19.77
C GLU A 120 19.59 -32.15 -20.08
N TYR A 121 18.32 -31.72 -20.06
CA TYR A 121 17.19 -32.57 -20.42
C TYR A 121 17.22 -33.02 -21.89
N ALA A 122 17.65 -32.15 -22.80
CA ALA A 122 17.78 -32.49 -24.22
C ALA A 122 18.85 -33.57 -24.46
N GLU A 123 19.99 -33.47 -23.77
CA GLU A 123 21.04 -34.50 -23.79
C GLU A 123 20.54 -35.84 -23.22
N GLU A 124 19.79 -35.82 -22.11
CA GLU A 124 19.19 -37.02 -21.51
C GLU A 124 18.21 -37.73 -22.47
N MET A 125 17.56 -36.98 -23.35
CA MET A 125 16.64 -37.49 -24.38
C MET A 125 17.36 -37.89 -25.69
N TYR A 126 18.70 -37.94 -25.70
CA TYR A 126 19.54 -38.25 -26.86
C TYR A 126 19.39 -37.28 -28.05
N MET A 127 19.04 -36.02 -27.78
CA MET A 127 19.00 -34.97 -28.79
C MET A 127 20.40 -34.36 -28.96
N ASP A 128 20.80 -34.06 -30.19
CA ASP A 128 22.07 -33.38 -30.48
C ASP A 128 21.95 -31.88 -30.21
N VAL A 129 22.40 -31.44 -29.04
CA VAL A 129 22.26 -30.05 -28.58
C VAL A 129 23.26 -29.12 -29.28
N GLU A 130 24.25 -29.67 -30.01
CA GLU A 130 25.13 -28.92 -30.90
C GLU A 130 24.52 -28.68 -32.29
N ASP A 131 23.45 -29.41 -32.63
CA ASP A 131 22.65 -29.15 -33.82
C ASP A 131 22.02 -27.75 -33.76
N THR A 132 22.16 -26.99 -34.85
CA THR A 132 21.77 -25.58 -34.89
C THR A 132 20.26 -25.38 -34.74
N ASP A 133 19.44 -26.31 -35.24
CA ASP A 133 17.98 -26.24 -35.18
C ASP A 133 17.47 -26.61 -33.78
N ILE A 134 18.07 -27.60 -33.13
CA ILE A 134 17.75 -28.01 -31.75
C ILE A 134 18.15 -26.92 -30.77
N ALA A 135 19.36 -26.37 -30.88
CA ALA A 135 19.83 -25.27 -30.05
C ALA A 135 18.96 -24.02 -30.21
N HIS A 136 18.50 -23.71 -31.43
CA HIS A 136 17.57 -22.60 -31.66
C HIS A 136 16.21 -22.86 -31.03
N GLY A 137 15.68 -24.09 -31.16
CA GLY A 137 14.41 -24.50 -30.57
C GLY A 137 14.41 -24.38 -29.04
N ILE A 138 15.44 -24.89 -28.37
CA ILE A 138 15.58 -24.78 -26.91
C ILE A 138 15.66 -23.31 -26.48
N LYS A 139 16.44 -22.49 -27.21
CA LYS A 139 16.57 -21.07 -26.90
C LYS A 139 15.25 -20.32 -27.06
N GLN A 140 14.50 -20.60 -28.14
CA GLN A 140 13.19 -20.00 -28.37
C GLN A 140 12.19 -20.43 -27.30
N PHE A 141 12.09 -21.74 -27.04
CA PHE A 141 11.21 -22.30 -26.01
C PHE A 141 11.52 -21.73 -24.61
N THR A 142 12.81 -21.59 -24.28
CA THR A 142 13.26 -20.91 -23.06
C THR A 142 12.79 -19.46 -23.06
N GLY A 143 12.95 -18.74 -24.17
CA GLY A 143 12.43 -17.38 -24.37
C GLY A 143 10.93 -17.22 -24.11
N ASP A 144 10.13 -18.18 -24.58
CA ASP A 144 8.68 -18.13 -24.40
C ASP A 144 8.29 -18.36 -22.94
N LEU A 145 8.93 -19.32 -22.25
CA LEU A 145 8.74 -19.55 -20.82
C LEU A 145 9.18 -18.35 -19.97
N ILE A 146 10.27 -17.68 -20.37
CA ILE A 146 10.73 -16.43 -19.76
C ILE A 146 9.66 -15.34 -19.86
N GLU A 147 9.09 -15.15 -21.05
CA GLU A 147 8.06 -14.15 -21.28
C GLU A 147 6.79 -14.47 -20.47
N LEU A 148 6.42 -15.75 -20.41
CA LEU A 148 5.31 -16.23 -19.61
C LEU A 148 5.51 -15.92 -18.12
N TYR A 149 6.68 -16.26 -17.55
CA TYR A 149 7.01 -15.93 -16.16
C TYR A 149 6.93 -14.43 -15.91
N ARG A 150 7.56 -13.61 -16.77
CA ARG A 150 7.54 -12.15 -16.64
C ARG A 150 6.15 -11.57 -16.60
N ARG A 151 5.21 -12.15 -17.35
CA ARG A 151 3.81 -11.69 -17.34
C ARG A 151 3.19 -11.80 -15.96
N TYR A 152 3.49 -12.86 -15.21
CA TYR A 152 2.97 -13.09 -13.86
C TYR A 152 3.64 -12.22 -12.79
N VAL A 153 4.94 -11.94 -12.92
CA VAL A 153 5.66 -11.01 -12.01
C VAL A 153 5.64 -9.54 -12.48
N SER A 154 4.80 -9.21 -13.45
CA SER A 154 4.59 -7.85 -13.94
C SER A 154 3.30 -7.25 -13.39
N ILE A 155 3.27 -5.93 -13.15
CA ILE A 155 2.04 -5.25 -12.73
C ILE A 155 1.20 -4.93 -13.97
N PRO A 156 -0.06 -5.42 -14.05
CA PRO A 156 -0.98 -5.05 -15.11
C PRO A 156 -1.11 -3.52 -15.20
N TYR A 157 -1.04 -3.00 -16.43
CA TYR A 157 -1.18 -1.56 -16.69
C TYR A 157 -0.14 -0.67 -16.00
N ALA A 158 1.03 -1.20 -15.62
CA ALA A 158 2.12 -0.44 -15.00
C ALA A 158 2.46 0.86 -15.75
N SER A 159 2.55 0.80 -17.08
CA SER A 159 2.81 1.96 -17.94
C SER A 159 1.73 3.05 -17.88
N SER A 160 0.49 2.67 -17.57
CA SER A 160 -0.63 3.61 -17.38
C SER A 160 -0.66 4.18 -15.97
N ILE A 161 -0.24 3.41 -14.96
CA ILE A 161 -0.27 3.77 -13.54
C ILE A 161 0.95 4.63 -13.17
N ALA A 162 2.15 4.33 -13.68
CA ALA A 162 3.40 4.99 -13.29
C ALA A 162 3.37 6.52 -13.44
N PRO A 163 2.88 7.10 -14.57
CA PRO A 163 2.80 8.55 -14.72
C PRO A 163 1.82 9.20 -13.74
N GLN A 164 0.71 8.52 -13.44
CA GLN A 164 -0.30 9.00 -12.49
C GLN A 164 0.24 8.98 -11.08
N LEU A 165 0.89 7.87 -10.70
CA LEU A 165 1.55 7.71 -9.39
C LEU A 165 2.63 8.78 -9.18
N LYS A 166 3.44 9.07 -10.22
CA LYS A 166 4.44 10.13 -10.20
C LYS A 166 3.82 11.50 -9.96
N SER A 167 2.75 11.82 -10.69
CA SER A 167 2.05 13.10 -10.58
C SER A 167 1.39 13.28 -9.22
N LEU A 168 0.74 12.24 -8.70
CA LEU A 168 0.17 12.24 -7.36
C LEU A 168 1.27 12.41 -6.30
N LYS A 169 2.41 11.72 -6.44
CA LYS A 169 3.50 11.72 -5.45
C LYS A 169 4.17 13.09 -5.32
N SER A 170 4.24 13.86 -6.41
CA SER A 170 4.77 15.23 -6.38
C SER A 170 3.77 16.24 -5.80
N LEU A 171 2.47 16.08 -6.06
CA LEU A 171 1.43 16.99 -5.59
C LEU A 171 1.03 16.77 -4.12
N LEU A 172 1.01 15.51 -3.69
CA LEU A 172 0.55 15.14 -2.35
C LEU A 172 1.25 15.87 -1.20
N PRO A 173 2.59 16.00 -1.14
CA PRO A 173 3.23 16.75 -0.06
C PRO A 173 2.85 18.23 -0.08
N ILE A 174 2.75 18.84 -1.27
CA ILE A 174 2.40 20.26 -1.42
C ILE A 174 1.01 20.53 -0.84
N VAL A 175 0.02 19.72 -1.22
CA VAL A 175 -1.36 19.85 -0.72
C VAL A 175 -1.41 19.57 0.79
N THR A 176 -0.67 18.55 1.26
CA THR A 176 -0.62 18.21 2.68
C THR A 176 -0.03 19.35 3.51
N PHE A 177 1.07 19.97 3.06
CA PHE A 177 1.69 21.12 3.74
C PHE A 177 0.76 22.33 3.75
N ALA A 178 0.06 22.62 2.64
CA ALA A 178 -0.89 23.73 2.58
C ALA A 178 -2.05 23.55 3.59
N LEU A 179 -2.62 22.35 3.68
CA LEU A 179 -3.67 22.02 4.63
C LEU A 179 -3.19 22.04 6.08
N ALA A 180 -1.98 21.53 6.33
CA ALA A 180 -1.36 21.57 7.66
C ALA A 180 -1.13 23.02 8.11
N PHE A 181 -0.61 23.88 7.22
CA PHE A 181 -0.42 25.30 7.50
C PHE A 181 -1.75 26.01 7.78
N LEU A 182 -2.79 25.74 6.98
CA LEU A 182 -4.12 26.30 7.20
C LEU A 182 -4.72 25.84 8.54
N SER A 183 -4.53 24.57 8.91
CA SER A 183 -4.95 24.03 10.21
C SER A 183 -4.27 24.76 11.37
N ILE A 184 -2.96 24.98 11.28
CA ILE A 184 -2.18 25.72 12.29
C ILE A 184 -2.67 27.17 12.38
N ALA A 185 -2.92 27.83 11.25
CA ALA A 185 -3.45 29.19 11.23
C ALA A 185 -4.83 29.29 11.90
N CYS A 186 -5.75 28.36 11.61
CA CYS A 186 -7.06 28.28 12.28
C CYS A 186 -6.91 28.05 13.80
N ALA A 187 -6.03 27.14 14.21
CA ALA A 187 -5.75 26.88 15.62
C ALA A 187 -5.18 28.12 16.33
N ALA A 188 -4.27 28.85 15.68
CA ALA A 188 -3.69 30.09 16.20
C ALA A 188 -4.76 31.18 16.40
N VAL A 189 -5.66 31.38 15.43
CA VAL A 189 -6.78 32.33 15.54
C VAL A 189 -7.68 31.98 16.74
N ILE A 190 -8.00 30.70 16.94
CA ILE A 190 -8.77 30.25 18.12
C ILE A 190 -7.98 30.56 19.39
N PHE A 191 -6.69 30.25 19.43
CA PHE A 191 -5.84 30.45 20.60
C PHE A 191 -5.73 31.92 21.03
N PHE A 192 -5.47 32.83 20.09
CA PHE A 192 -5.33 34.26 20.37
C PHE A 192 -6.68 34.98 20.62
N SER A 193 -7.80 34.37 20.24
CA SER A 193 -9.14 34.97 20.41
C SER A 193 -9.61 35.06 21.87
N PHE A 194 -8.96 34.33 22.80
CA PHE A 194 -9.37 34.23 24.20
C PHE A 194 -8.24 34.59 25.19
N ARG A 195 -8.57 35.40 26.21
CA ARG A 195 -7.64 35.69 27.32
C ARG A 195 -7.41 34.49 28.25
N LYS A 196 -8.44 33.66 28.49
CA LYS A 196 -8.34 32.48 29.38
C LYS A 196 -7.90 31.27 28.57
N LYS A 197 -6.67 30.78 28.78
CA LYS A 197 -6.05 29.67 28.02
C LYS A 197 -6.83 28.34 28.04
N ALA A 198 -7.68 28.10 29.04
CA ALA A 198 -8.48 26.87 29.12
C ALA A 198 -9.61 26.79 28.08
N ILE A 199 -10.19 27.94 27.68
CA ILE A 199 -11.29 28.00 26.72
C ILE A 199 -10.83 27.61 25.30
N PRO A 200 -9.77 28.20 24.70
CA PRO A 200 -9.31 27.83 23.36
C PRO A 200 -8.77 26.39 23.32
N LEU A 201 -8.15 25.90 24.39
CA LEU A 201 -7.71 24.49 24.48
C LEU A 201 -8.88 23.52 24.36
N SER A 202 -10.04 23.84 24.94
CA SER A 202 -11.23 23.00 24.83
C SER A 202 -11.76 22.94 23.39
N TYR A 203 -11.73 24.06 22.66
CA TYR A 203 -12.16 24.11 21.26
C TYR A 203 -11.21 23.36 20.33
N ILE A 204 -9.90 23.55 20.51
CA ILE A 204 -8.88 22.80 19.75
C ILE A 204 -8.96 21.30 20.08
N GLY A 205 -9.14 20.94 21.35
CA GLY A 205 -9.39 19.57 21.78
C GLY A 205 -10.62 18.99 21.08
N ALA A 206 -11.75 19.69 21.07
CA ALA A 206 -12.96 19.25 20.39
C ALA A 206 -12.73 19.05 18.88
N SER A 207 -11.91 19.88 18.23
CA SER A 207 -11.51 19.69 16.83
C SER A 207 -10.70 18.41 16.61
N LEU A 208 -9.76 18.10 17.50
CA LEU A 208 -8.99 16.84 17.47
C LEU A 208 -9.90 15.63 17.68
N GLY A 209 -10.85 15.73 18.61
CA GLY A 209 -11.86 14.70 18.88
C GLY A 209 -12.74 14.44 17.65
N GLY A 210 -13.24 15.51 17.02
CA GLY A 210 -14.03 15.42 15.79
C GLY A 210 -13.26 14.80 14.63
N ALA A 211 -12.00 15.22 14.43
CA ALA A 211 -11.14 14.64 13.40
C ALA A 211 -10.88 13.14 13.65
N GLY A 212 -10.60 12.75 14.91
CA GLY A 212 -10.41 11.36 15.30
C GLY A 212 -11.65 10.49 15.03
N LEU A 213 -12.85 11.00 15.35
CA LEU A 213 -14.11 10.30 15.03
C LEU A 213 -14.34 10.14 13.53
N MET A 214 -14.03 11.15 12.72
CA MET A 214 -14.15 11.06 11.26
C MET A 214 -13.20 10.01 10.68
N LEU A 215 -11.95 9.97 11.17
CA LEU A 215 -10.93 9.01 10.75
C LEU A 215 -11.21 7.57 11.20
N ILE A 216 -12.01 7.35 12.25
CA ILE A 216 -12.38 5.99 12.68
C ILE A 216 -13.67 5.55 11.98
N SER A 217 -14.69 6.40 11.96
CA SER A 217 -16.05 6.00 11.57
C SER A 217 -16.11 5.49 10.13
N PHE A 218 -15.49 6.20 9.18
CA PHE A 218 -15.52 5.81 7.77
C PHE A 218 -14.73 4.53 7.49
N PRO A 219 -13.46 4.40 7.91
CA PRO A 219 -12.69 3.14 7.81
C PRO A 219 -13.36 1.93 8.45
N LEU A 220 -14.00 2.09 9.61
CA LEU A 220 -14.67 0.99 10.30
C LEU A 220 -15.83 0.44 9.45
N ILE A 221 -16.60 1.33 8.81
CA ILE A 221 -17.69 0.93 7.91
C ILE A 221 -17.13 0.15 6.72
N VAL A 222 -16.02 0.60 6.13
CA VAL A 222 -15.37 -0.09 5.00
C VAL A 222 -14.90 -1.49 5.38
N LEU A 223 -14.28 -1.65 6.55
CA LEU A 223 -13.85 -2.97 7.06
C LEU A 223 -15.03 -3.90 7.34
N ILE A 224 -16.07 -3.40 8.03
CA ILE A 224 -17.25 -4.20 8.38
C ILE A 224 -18.01 -4.63 7.11
N THR A 225 -18.10 -3.74 6.11
CA THR A 225 -18.79 -4.03 4.86
C THR A 225 -17.95 -4.85 3.86
N ARG A 226 -16.68 -5.15 4.21
CA ARG A 226 -15.72 -5.91 3.40
C ARG A 226 -15.70 -5.47 1.93
N GLN A 227 -15.78 -4.17 1.67
CA GLN A 227 -15.88 -3.69 0.29
C GLN A 227 -14.64 -4.00 -0.55
N ALA A 228 -13.46 -4.10 0.06
CA ALA A 228 -12.25 -4.55 -0.62
C ALA A 228 -12.40 -5.97 -1.20
N GLU A 229 -13.13 -6.87 -0.53
CA GLU A 229 -13.37 -8.24 -0.99
C GLU A 229 -14.39 -8.31 -2.13
N LYS A 230 -15.23 -7.27 -2.30
CA LYS A 230 -16.25 -7.17 -3.35
C LYS A 230 -15.70 -6.70 -4.69
N PHE A 231 -14.46 -6.21 -4.73
CA PHE A 231 -13.78 -5.98 -6.00
C PHE A 231 -13.45 -7.34 -6.64
N THR A 232 -14.22 -7.70 -7.66
CA THR A 232 -13.88 -8.78 -8.59
C THR A 232 -12.76 -8.30 -9.51
N LEU A 233 -11.55 -8.25 -8.97
CA LEU A 233 -10.36 -8.34 -9.82
C LEU A 233 -10.32 -9.77 -10.37
N THR A 234 -10.21 -9.90 -11.69
CA THR A 234 -10.18 -11.20 -12.39
C THR A 234 -9.01 -12.06 -11.93
N ASP A 235 -7.96 -11.43 -11.41
CA ASP A 235 -6.76 -12.09 -10.94
C ASP A 235 -6.75 -12.23 -9.40
N GLU A 236 -6.71 -13.47 -8.90
CA GLU A 236 -6.78 -13.80 -7.48
C GLU A 236 -5.54 -13.36 -6.68
N ALA A 237 -4.34 -13.50 -7.22
CA ALA A 237 -3.11 -13.08 -6.57
C ALA A 237 -3.07 -11.56 -6.41
N PHE A 238 -3.41 -10.81 -7.46
CA PHE A 238 -3.52 -9.35 -7.36
C PHE A 238 -4.63 -8.91 -6.43
N ARG A 239 -5.74 -9.65 -6.37
CA ARG A 239 -6.82 -9.39 -5.39
C ARG A 239 -6.31 -9.58 -3.96
N SER A 240 -5.57 -10.65 -3.68
CA SER A 240 -4.96 -10.89 -2.35
C SER A 240 -4.04 -9.74 -1.95
N PHE A 241 -3.13 -9.34 -2.86
CA PHE A 241 -2.26 -8.20 -2.66
C PHE A 241 -3.02 -6.89 -2.43
N PHE A 242 -4.04 -6.61 -3.25
CA PHE A 242 -4.85 -5.40 -3.15
C PHE A 242 -5.62 -5.32 -1.83
N ILE A 243 -6.20 -6.43 -1.38
CA ILE A 243 -6.91 -6.51 -0.09
C ILE A 243 -5.94 -6.18 1.06
N GLU A 244 -4.74 -6.77 1.07
CA GLU A 244 -3.75 -6.51 2.12
C GLU A 244 -3.31 -5.04 2.13
N LEU A 245 -3.10 -4.45 0.95
CA LEU A 245 -2.76 -3.04 0.79
C LEU A 245 -3.85 -2.12 1.39
N ILE A 246 -5.12 -2.37 1.05
CA ILE A 246 -6.27 -1.58 1.51
C ILE A 246 -6.54 -1.79 3.01
N ASN A 247 -6.42 -3.03 3.49
CA ASN A 247 -6.64 -3.33 4.91
C ASN A 247 -5.62 -2.61 5.79
N GLY A 248 -4.33 -2.64 5.42
CA GLY A 248 -3.32 -1.92 6.19
C GLY A 248 -3.45 -0.39 6.09
N PHE A 249 -3.93 0.16 4.96
CA PHE A 249 -4.24 1.58 4.82
C PHE A 249 -5.38 1.98 5.76
N THR A 250 -6.45 1.19 5.74
CA THR A 250 -7.63 1.37 6.57
C THR A 250 -7.28 1.25 8.06
N GLY A 251 -6.44 0.28 8.44
CA GLY A 251 -5.90 0.14 9.79
C GLY A 251 -5.05 1.34 10.23
N SER A 252 -4.22 1.88 9.34
CA SER A 252 -3.40 3.07 9.61
C SER A 252 -4.25 4.32 9.88
N LEU A 253 -5.37 4.49 9.15
CA LEU A 253 -6.34 5.55 9.43
C LEU A 253 -6.98 5.42 10.81
N ILE A 254 -7.36 4.21 11.21
CA ILE A 254 -7.95 3.93 12.53
C ILE A 254 -6.95 4.26 13.64
N VAL A 255 -5.69 3.83 13.51
CA VAL A 255 -4.64 4.13 14.49
C VAL A 255 -4.42 5.64 14.59
N CYS A 256 -4.36 6.36 13.46
CA CYS A 256 -4.23 7.82 13.45
C CYS A 256 -5.43 8.49 14.16
N GLY A 257 -6.65 8.06 13.86
CA GLY A 257 -7.85 8.55 14.53
C GLY A 257 -7.85 8.27 16.04
N ALA A 258 -7.40 7.10 16.46
CA ALA A 258 -7.27 6.74 17.88
C ALA A 258 -6.25 7.62 18.61
N VAL A 259 -5.13 7.97 17.97
CA VAL A 259 -4.14 8.90 18.52
C VAL A 259 -4.73 10.30 18.69
N LEU A 260 -5.51 10.79 17.72
CA LEU A 260 -6.19 12.10 17.84
C LEU A 260 -7.23 12.10 18.96
N LEU A 261 -7.99 11.01 19.13
CA LEU A 261 -8.92 10.85 20.24
C LEU A 261 -8.19 10.81 21.59
N ALA A 262 -7.07 10.10 21.69
CA ALA A 262 -6.27 10.08 22.91
C ALA A 262 -5.75 11.47 23.26
N ALA A 263 -5.27 12.24 22.27
CA ALA A 263 -4.85 13.62 22.46
C ALA A 263 -6.00 14.51 22.96
N PHE A 264 -7.20 14.34 22.41
CA PHE A 264 -8.41 15.02 22.90
C PHE A 264 -8.70 14.71 24.38
N ILE A 265 -8.69 13.42 24.77
CA ILE A 265 -8.94 13.00 26.15
C ILE A 265 -7.92 13.60 27.11
N ILE A 266 -6.63 13.60 26.75
CA ILE A 266 -5.56 14.19 27.55
C ILE A 266 -5.79 15.70 27.75
N ILE A 267 -6.18 16.42 26.70
CA ILE A 267 -6.50 17.86 26.79
C ILE A 267 -7.68 18.09 27.72
N CYS A 268 -8.75 17.29 27.63
CA CYS A 268 -9.90 17.38 28.52
C CYS A 268 -9.52 17.15 29.99
N LEU A 269 -8.73 16.11 30.29
CA LEU A 269 -8.24 15.83 31.65
C LEU A 269 -7.33 16.94 32.18
N GLY A 270 -6.48 17.52 31.32
CA GLY A 270 -5.63 18.66 31.65
C GLY A 270 -6.41 19.93 31.99
N ILE A 271 -7.57 20.15 31.36
CA ILE A 271 -8.47 21.27 31.70
C ILE A 271 -9.18 21.00 33.02
N LEU A 272 -9.71 19.80 33.23
CA LEU A 272 -10.42 19.41 34.46
C LEU A 272 -9.54 19.50 35.71
N SER A 273 -8.29 19.02 35.61
CA SER A 273 -7.32 19.13 36.71
C SER A 273 -7.00 20.58 37.08
N ARG A 274 -6.88 21.49 36.09
CA ARG A 274 -6.67 22.93 36.34
C ARG A 274 -7.89 23.61 36.96
N LEU A 275 -9.11 23.16 36.65
CA LEU A 275 -10.32 23.65 37.29
C LEU A 275 -10.40 23.21 38.75
N LYS A 276 -9.99 21.98 39.06
CA LYS A 276 -9.95 21.44 40.45
C LYS A 276 -8.83 22.05 41.31
N ALA A 277 -7.74 22.50 40.69
CA ALA A 277 -6.61 23.14 41.36
C ALA A 277 -6.80 24.66 41.61
N SER A 278 -7.83 25.29 41.02
CA SER A 278 -8.23 26.65 41.41
C SER A 278 -9.00 26.54 42.72
N PRO A 279 -8.49 27.07 43.85
CA PRO A 279 -9.20 26.98 45.14
C PRO A 279 -10.59 27.60 45.00
N SER A 280 -11.58 27.00 45.67
CA SER A 280 -12.87 27.62 45.87
C SER A 280 -12.63 29.03 46.44
N PRO A 281 -13.24 30.09 45.89
CA PRO A 281 -13.39 31.30 46.66
C PRO A 281 -14.44 31.00 47.74
N ASP A 282 -14.01 30.33 48.80
CA ASP A 282 -14.80 30.16 50.01
C ASP A 282 -14.70 31.43 50.85
N LYS A 283 -15.87 32.07 50.97
CA LYS A 283 -16.34 33.02 52.00
C LYS A 283 -15.95 34.49 51.86
#